data_AF-A0A0P1P9C3-F1
#
_entry.id   AF-A0A0P1P9C3-F1
#
_cell.length_a   1.000
_cell.length_b   1.000
_cell.length_c   1.000
_cell.angle_alpha   90.00
_cell.angle_beta   90.00
_cell.angle_gamma   90.00
#
_symmetry.space_group_name_H-M   'P 1'
#
loop_
_entity.id
_entity.type
_entity.pdbx_description
1 polymer ?
#
loop_
_entity_poly.entity_id
_entity_poly.type
_entity_poly.pdbx_seq_one_letter_code
_entity_poly.pdbx_strand_id
1 'polypeptide(L)'
;MRHAKIKKLVSEYIDGELKNNIELVKEHIKTCEECAQLFRLHSLVRETLKENTIEVSPYLFTRIQAKLKERKSQQPLWDYIIGFSKELAVVLILIFMLLLGIELISSRSSVKIEEAILSESPSIQKVISSGGDLTKDDVLELTLSNGKRK
;
A
#
# COMPACT_ATOMS: atom_id res chain seq x y z
N MET A 1 20.21 41.97 -4.56
CA MET A 1 20.17 41.01 -5.68
C MET A 1 20.42 41.75 -6.98
N ARG A 2 21.12 41.21 -7.98
CA ARG A 2 21.39 41.92 -9.25
C ARG A 2 20.09 42.08 -10.06
N HIS A 3 19.81 43.28 -10.58
CA HIS A 3 18.59 43.61 -11.36
C HIS A 3 18.28 42.62 -12.49
N ALA A 4 19.30 42.15 -13.21
CA ALA A 4 19.10 41.21 -14.31
C ALA A 4 18.46 39.88 -13.88
N LYS A 5 18.87 39.34 -12.71
CA LYS A 5 18.38 38.04 -12.23
C LYS A 5 16.97 38.14 -11.65
N ILE A 6 16.64 39.27 -11.03
CA ILE A 6 15.33 39.48 -10.41
C ILE A 6 14.27 39.91 -11.43
N LYS A 7 14.63 40.57 -12.54
CA LYS A 7 13.68 40.90 -13.62
C LYS A 7 12.96 39.67 -14.17
N LYS A 8 13.69 38.55 -14.34
CA LYS A 8 13.10 37.27 -14.76
C LYS A 8 12.07 36.76 -13.73
N LEU A 9 12.44 36.77 -12.45
CA LEU A 9 11.57 36.34 -11.36
C LEU A 9 10.35 37.25 -11.19
N VAL A 10 10.50 38.55 -11.43
CA VAL A 10 9.38 39.52 -11.43
C VAL A 10 8.41 39.20 -12.57
N SER A 11 8.90 38.88 -13.77
CA SER A 11 8.04 38.45 -14.89
C SER A 11 7.27 37.16 -14.54
N GLU A 12 7.97 36.13 -14.09
CA GLU A 12 7.35 34.86 -13.67
C GLU A 12 6.32 35.07 -12.54
N TYR A 13 6.58 36.03 -11.64
CA TYR A 13 5.65 36.41 -10.58
C TYR A 13 4.37 37.08 -11.11
N ILE A 14 4.51 37.98 -12.09
CA ILE A 14 3.38 38.67 -12.74
C ILE A 14 2.47 37.67 -13.47
N ASP A 15 3.07 36.71 -14.16
CA ASP A 15 2.36 35.68 -14.94
C ASP A 15 1.74 34.60 -14.05
N GLY A 16 2.10 34.55 -12.76
CA GLY A 16 1.62 33.57 -11.78
C GLY A 16 2.31 32.21 -11.88
N GLU A 17 3.45 32.15 -12.57
CA GLU A 17 4.26 30.93 -12.75
C GLU A 17 5.31 30.74 -11.65
N LEU A 18 5.58 31.79 -10.86
CA LEU A 18 6.57 31.75 -9.80
C LEU A 18 6.11 30.91 -8.59
N LYS A 19 6.72 29.73 -8.43
CA LYS A 19 6.42 28.79 -7.33
C LYS A 19 7.20 29.07 -6.05
N ASN A 20 8.43 29.57 -6.17
CA ASN A 20 9.37 29.77 -5.06
C ASN A 20 9.90 31.21 -5.07
N ASN A 21 10.44 31.71 -3.95
CA ASN A 21 11.04 33.06 -3.85
C ASN A 21 10.05 34.22 -4.00
N ILE A 22 8.76 33.98 -3.77
CA ILE A 22 7.69 34.99 -3.86
C ILE A 22 7.99 36.20 -2.95
N GLU A 23 8.35 35.93 -1.69
CA GLU A 23 8.61 36.99 -0.70
C GLU A 23 9.84 37.82 -1.06
N LEU A 24 10.87 37.21 -1.66
CA LEU A 24 12.06 37.92 -2.14
C LEU A 24 11.71 38.88 -3.29
N VAL A 25 10.83 38.46 -4.20
CA VAL A 25 10.37 39.29 -5.32
C VAL A 25 9.50 40.43 -4.83
N LYS A 26 8.56 40.16 -3.91
CA LYS A 26 7.74 41.22 -3.29
C LYS A 26 8.58 42.27 -2.59
N GLU A 27 9.58 41.84 -1.81
CA GLU A 27 10.47 42.76 -1.10
C GLU A 27 11.31 43.59 -2.08
N HIS A 28 11.78 42.99 -3.17
CA HIS A 28 12.52 43.72 -4.19
C HIS A 28 11.64 44.74 -4.91
N ILE A 29 10.40 44.40 -5.26
CA ILE A 29 9.46 45.32 -5.90
C ILE A 29 9.16 46.53 -4.98
N LYS A 30 9.12 46.33 -3.66
CA LYS A 30 8.94 47.45 -2.71
C LYS A 30 10.15 48.37 -2.61
N THR A 31 11.36 47.83 -2.79
CA THR A 31 12.62 48.55 -2.57
C THR A 31 13.26 49.07 -3.85
N CYS A 32 12.84 48.58 -5.03
CA CYS A 32 13.35 48.97 -6.33
C CYS A 32 12.26 49.62 -7.19
N GLU A 33 12.44 50.91 -7.50
CA GLU A 33 11.52 51.67 -8.33
C GLU A 33 11.42 51.14 -9.78
N GLU A 34 12.53 50.71 -10.39
CA GLU A 34 12.51 50.15 -11.76
C GLU A 34 11.65 48.88 -11.85
N CYS A 35 11.78 47.98 -10.87
CA CYS A 35 11.01 46.75 -10.82
C CYS A 35 9.55 47.02 -10.42
N ALA A 36 9.29 48.03 -9.59
CA ALA A 36 7.93 48.49 -9.28
C ALA A 36 7.22 49.04 -10.51
N GLN A 37 7.90 49.85 -11.32
CA GLN A 37 7.35 50.38 -12.57
C GLN A 37 7.04 49.28 -13.58
N LEU A 38 7.96 48.32 -13.74
CA LEU A 38 7.72 47.14 -14.59
C LEU A 38 6.46 46.38 -14.14
N PHE A 39 6.33 46.13 -12.84
CA PHE A 39 5.18 45.44 -12.27
C PHE A 39 3.86 46.18 -12.52
N ARG A 40 3.85 47.51 -12.31
CA ARG A 40 2.66 48.35 -12.57
C ARG A 40 2.26 48.33 -14.04
N LEU A 41 3.23 48.48 -14.95
CA LEU A 41 2.98 48.52 -16.39
C LEU A 41 2.40 47.19 -16.89
N HIS A 42 3.00 46.06 -16.49
CA HIS A 42 2.46 44.74 -16.84
C HIS A 42 1.07 44.48 -16.22
N SER A 43 0.84 44.94 -14.99
CA SER A 43 -0.46 44.81 -14.33
C SER A 43 -1.54 45.58 -15.08
N LEU A 44 -1.23 46.79 -15.55
CA LEU A 44 -2.13 47.61 -16.37
C LEU A 44 -2.45 46.94 -17.73
N VAL A 45 -1.44 46.37 -18.40
CA VAL A 45 -1.64 45.60 -19.63
C VAL A 45 -2.55 44.40 -19.39
N ARG A 46 -2.35 43.68 -18.28
CA ARG A 46 -3.20 42.54 -17.92
C ARG A 46 -4.65 42.95 -17.65
N GLU A 47 -4.85 44.08 -16.99
CA GLU A 47 -6.17 44.61 -16.67
C GLU A 47 -6.92 45.07 -17.92
N THR A 48 -6.25 45.80 -18.81
CA THR A 48 -6.81 46.21 -20.11
C THR A 48 -7.13 45.02 -21.02
N LEU A 49 -6.32 43.95 -20.99
CA LEU A 49 -6.63 42.72 -21.72
C LEU A 49 -7.82 41.94 -21.11
N LYS A 50 -8.05 42.02 -19.80
CA LYS A 50 -9.20 41.37 -19.16
C LYS A 50 -10.53 42.00 -19.54
N GLU A 51 -10.54 43.32 -19.80
CA GLU A 51 -11.77 44.05 -20.10
C GLU A 51 -12.30 43.76 -21.51
N ASN A 52 -11.44 43.26 -22.40
CA ASN A 52 -11.87 42.77 -23.71
C ASN A 52 -12.59 41.43 -23.55
N THR A 53 -13.93 41.47 -23.57
CA THR A 53 -14.75 40.27 -23.76
C THR A 53 -14.49 39.71 -25.15
N ILE A 54 -13.56 38.76 -25.25
CA ILE A 54 -13.31 38.04 -26.49
C ILE A 54 -14.54 37.18 -26.78
N GLU A 55 -15.19 37.40 -27.92
CA GLU A 55 -16.20 36.48 -28.43
C GLU A 55 -15.54 35.13 -28.71
N VAL A 56 -15.79 34.18 -27.81
CA VAL A 56 -15.37 32.79 -27.99
C VAL A 56 -16.37 32.07 -28.89
N SER A 57 -15.89 31.10 -29.68
CA SER A 57 -16.81 30.32 -30.51
C SER A 57 -17.84 29.57 -29.64
N PRO A 58 -19.11 29.49 -30.05
CA PRO A 58 -20.16 28.83 -29.27
C PRO A 58 -19.86 27.37 -28.90
N TYR A 59 -19.01 26.72 -29.70
CA TYR A 59 -18.63 25.31 -29.56
C TYR A 59 -17.32 25.09 -28.79
N LEU A 60 -16.64 26.15 -28.35
CA LEU A 60 -15.37 26.04 -27.62
C LEU A 60 -15.52 25.19 -26.37
N PHE A 61 -16.58 25.44 -25.60
CA PHE A 61 -16.89 24.69 -24.38
C PHE A 61 -17.12 23.20 -24.69
N THR A 62 -17.94 22.89 -25.69
CA THR A 62 -18.22 21.52 -26.14
C THR A 62 -16.93 20.80 -26.57
N ARG A 63 -16.05 21.48 -27.30
CA ARG A 63 -14.76 20.92 -27.73
C ARG A 63 -13.83 20.63 -26.57
N ILE A 64 -13.77 21.53 -25.58
CA ILE A 64 -12.97 21.34 -24.36
C ILE A 64 -13.53 20.14 -23.56
N GLN A 65 -14.84 20.10 -23.36
CA GLN A 65 -15.51 19.02 -22.64
C GLN A 65 -15.27 17.66 -23.31
N ALA A 66 -15.37 17.59 -24.64
CA ALA A 66 -15.08 16.37 -25.40
C ALA A 66 -13.63 15.90 -25.20
N LYS A 67 -12.65 16.82 -25.29
CA LYS A 67 -11.24 16.49 -25.06
C LYS A 67 -10.95 16.04 -23.62
N LEU A 68 -11.62 16.63 -22.63
CA LEU A 68 -11.49 16.21 -21.23
C LEU A 68 -12.08 14.81 -21.01
N LYS A 69 -13.23 14.52 -21.62
CA LYS A 69 -13.87 13.21 -21.57
C LYS A 69 -13.01 12.14 -22.22
N GLU A 70 -12.43 12.44 -23.38
CA GLU A 70 -11.51 11.55 -24.10
C GLU A 70 -10.26 11.24 -23.26
N ARG A 71 -9.64 12.25 -22.65
CA ARG A 71 -8.51 12.04 -21.72
C ARG A 71 -8.88 11.19 -20.52
N LYS A 72 -10.08 11.37 -19.96
CA LYS A 72 -10.57 10.54 -18.84
C LYS A 72 -10.89 9.12 -19.28
N SER A 73 -11.45 8.90 -20.47
CA SER A 73 -11.73 7.56 -20.98
C SER A 73 -10.47 6.80 -21.39
N GLN A 74 -9.39 7.53 -21.73
CA GLN A 74 -8.08 6.95 -22.02
C GLN A 74 -7.25 6.67 -20.76
N GLN A 75 -7.72 7.05 -19.56
CA GLN A 75 -7.08 6.55 -18.34
C GLN A 75 -7.37 5.04 -18.25
N PRO A 76 -6.34 4.20 -18.32
CA PRO A 76 -6.54 2.77 -18.33
C PRO A 76 -7.17 2.34 -17.00
N LEU A 77 -8.14 1.44 -17.04
CA LEU A 77 -8.70 0.75 -15.86
C LEU A 77 -7.60 0.14 -14.96
N TRP A 78 -6.38 -0.02 -15.48
CA TRP A 78 -5.18 -0.38 -14.77
C TRP A 78 -4.86 0.53 -13.57
N ASP A 79 -5.10 1.84 -13.62
CA ASP A 79 -4.86 2.73 -12.47
C ASP A 79 -5.79 2.43 -11.29
N TYR A 80 -7.03 1.97 -11.56
CA TYR A 80 -7.98 1.55 -10.53
C TYR A 80 -7.61 0.19 -9.93
N ILE A 81 -7.14 -0.74 -10.76
CA ILE A 81 -6.68 -2.08 -10.33
C ILE A 81 -5.44 -1.96 -9.43
N ILE A 82 -4.50 -1.06 -9.77
CA ILE A 82 -3.30 -0.82 -8.97
C ILE A 82 -3.66 -0.27 -7.58
N GLY A 83 -4.64 0.64 -7.48
CA GLY A 83 -5.11 1.17 -6.20
C GLY A 83 -5.71 0.11 -5.28
N PHE A 84 -6.54 -0.79 -5.82
CA PHE A 84 -7.18 -1.86 -5.06
C PHE A 84 -6.23 -3.00 -4.68
N SER A 85 -5.18 -3.22 -5.49
CA SER A 85 -4.25 -4.33 -5.30
C SER A 85 -3.45 -4.24 -4.00
N LYS A 86 -3.14 -3.02 -3.52
CA LYS A 86 -2.28 -2.82 -2.35
C LYS A 86 -2.96 -3.28 -1.05
N GLU A 87 -4.24 -2.97 -0.87
CA GLU A 87 -4.99 -3.36 0.33
C GLU A 87 -5.30 -4.85 0.33
N LEU A 88 -5.69 -5.41 -0.83
CA LEU A 88 -5.90 -6.85 -0.98
C LEU A 88 -4.61 -7.66 -0.78
N ALA A 89 -3.47 -7.15 -1.25
CA ALA A 89 -2.18 -7.84 -1.07
C ALA A 89 -1.81 -7.99 0.40
N VAL A 90 -2.02 -6.96 1.23
CA VAL A 90 -1.72 -7.03 2.68
C VAL A 90 -2.58 -8.09 3.37
N VAL A 91 -3.88 -8.12 3.06
CA VAL A 91 -4.80 -9.13 3.63
C VAL A 91 -4.39 -10.54 3.21
N LEU A 92 -4.08 -10.74 1.93
CA LEU A 92 -3.63 -12.04 1.42
C LEU A 92 -2.30 -12.49 2.03
N ILE A 93 -1.35 -11.59 2.24
CA ILE A 93 -0.07 -11.89 2.90
C ILE A 93 -0.30 -12.32 4.35
N LEU A 94 -1.20 -11.65 5.09
CA LEU A 94 -1.53 -12.03 6.47
C LEU A 94 -2.18 -13.41 6.54
N ILE A 95 -3.13 -13.71 5.64
CA ILE A 95 -3.76 -15.02 5.55
C ILE A 95 -2.72 -16.10 5.21
N PHE A 96 -1.83 -15.83 4.26
CA PHE A 96 -0.78 -16.75 3.86
C PHE A 96 0.20 -17.05 5.02
N MET A 97 0.63 -16.02 5.76
CA MET A 97 1.47 -16.19 6.95
C MET A 97 0.78 -17.01 8.03
N LEU A 98 -0.54 -16.83 8.21
CA LEU A 98 -1.32 -17.59 9.18
C LEU A 98 -1.40 -19.08 8.77
N LEU A 99 -1.66 -19.37 7.50
CA LEU A 99 -1.67 -20.73 6.96
C LEU A 99 -0.31 -21.41 7.06
N LEU A 100 0.77 -20.71 6.71
CA LEU A 100 2.14 -21.22 6.88
C LEU A 100 2.47 -21.52 8.35
N GLY A 101 2.03 -20.65 9.26
CA GLY A 101 2.20 -20.85 10.70
C GLY A 101 1.52 -22.11 11.20
N ILE A 102 0.29 -22.38 10.74
CA ILE A 102 -0.48 -23.58 11.11
C ILE A 102 0.21 -24.85 10.59
N GLU A 103 0.66 -24.85 9.33
CA GLU A 103 1.31 -26.02 8.72
C GLU A 103 2.63 -26.39 9.43
N LEU A 104 3.45 -25.37 9.76
CA LEU A 104 4.68 -25.56 10.51
C LEU A 104 4.43 -26.14 11.92
N ILE A 105 3.39 -25.68 12.62
CA ILE A 105 3.04 -26.17 13.95
C ILE A 105 2.49 -27.60 13.91
N SER A 106 1.65 -27.89 12.92
CA SER A 106 1.10 -29.23 12.67
C SER A 106 2.22 -30.24 12.43
N SER A 107 3.15 -29.92 11.53
CA SER A 107 4.29 -30.79 11.19
C SER A 107 5.21 -31.11 12.40
N ARG A 108 5.27 -30.22 13.39
CA ARG A 108 6.08 -30.41 14.59
C ARG A 108 5.35 -31.20 15.68
N SER A 109 4.02 -31.15 15.70
CA SER A 109 3.20 -31.92 16.63
C SER A 109 3.09 -33.40 16.25
N SER A 110 3.02 -33.74 14.96
CA SER A 110 2.96 -35.14 14.51
C SER A 110 4.21 -35.93 14.90
N VAL A 111 5.40 -35.34 14.79
CA VAL A 111 6.68 -35.97 15.17
C VAL A 111 6.77 -36.25 16.68
N LYS A 112 6.25 -35.35 17.52
CA LYS A 112 6.28 -35.52 18.99
C LYS A 112 5.24 -36.52 19.51
N ILE A 113 4.10 -36.65 18.83
CA ILE A 113 3.07 -37.61 19.21
C ILE A 113 3.55 -39.04 18.91
N GLU A 114 4.28 -39.23 17.81
CA GLU A 114 4.83 -40.54 17.46
C GLU A 114 5.91 -41.00 18.45
N GLU A 115 6.79 -40.10 18.91
CA GLU A 115 7.85 -40.40 19.87
C GLU A 115 7.31 -40.62 21.31
N ALA A 116 6.28 -39.87 21.72
CA ALA A 116 5.62 -40.08 23.01
C ALA A 116 4.87 -41.42 23.06
N ILE A 117 4.18 -41.81 21.98
CA ILE A 117 3.46 -43.10 21.90
C ILE A 117 4.44 -44.29 21.86
N LEU A 118 5.62 -44.14 21.21
CA LEU A 118 6.62 -45.22 21.16
C LEU A 118 7.38 -45.42 22.48
N SER A 119 7.53 -44.37 23.29
CA SER A 119 8.29 -44.41 24.55
C SER A 119 7.47 -44.88 25.76
N GLU A 120 6.14 -44.86 25.68
CA GLU A 120 5.25 -45.19 26.81
C GLU A 120 4.72 -46.63 26.79
N SER A 121 5.18 -47.50 25.86
CA SER A 121 4.71 -48.89 25.83
C SER A 121 5.80 -49.94 25.56
N PRO A 122 6.60 -50.30 26.58
CA PRO A 122 7.40 -51.54 26.53
C PRO A 122 6.54 -52.81 26.43
N SER A 123 5.23 -52.70 26.75
CA SER A 123 4.33 -53.85 26.78
C SER A 123 3.76 -54.22 25.41
N ILE A 124 3.53 -53.25 24.51
CA ILE A 124 2.98 -53.53 23.17
C ILE A 124 4.05 -54.09 22.23
N GLN A 125 5.32 -53.70 22.39
CA GLN A 125 6.43 -54.21 21.57
C GLN A 125 6.68 -55.72 21.76
N LYS A 126 6.36 -56.27 22.94
CA LYS A 126 6.45 -57.72 23.20
C LYS A 126 5.32 -58.51 22.52
N VAL A 127 4.14 -57.91 22.37
CA VAL A 127 2.96 -58.53 21.73
C VAL A 127 3.09 -58.54 20.21
N ILE A 128 3.72 -57.51 19.63
CA ILE A 128 3.88 -57.40 18.17
C ILE A 128 5.09 -58.19 17.66
N SER A 129 6.17 -58.31 18.46
CA SER A 129 7.38 -59.04 18.03
C SER A 129 7.30 -60.57 18.18
N SER A 130 6.42 -61.07 19.04
CA SER A 130 6.22 -62.52 19.23
C SER A 130 4.84 -62.90 18.69
N GLY A 131 4.74 -63.13 17.38
CA GLY A 131 3.54 -63.66 16.74
C GLY A 131 3.16 -65.05 17.28
N GLY A 132 2.50 -65.09 18.45
CA GLY A 132 2.11 -66.30 19.15
C GLY A 132 0.83 -66.08 19.95
N ASP A 133 -0.07 -67.07 19.86
CA ASP A 133 -1.36 -67.11 20.56
C ASP A 133 -1.26 -66.71 22.03
N LEU A 134 -2.18 -65.86 22.47
CA LEU A 134 -2.36 -65.54 23.89
C LEU A 134 -2.81 -66.81 24.63
N THR A 135 -1.97 -67.30 25.54
CA THR A 135 -2.33 -68.40 26.44
C THR A 135 -3.26 -67.91 27.55
N LYS A 136 -4.16 -68.79 28.02
CA LYS A 136 -5.19 -68.46 29.04
C LYS A 136 -4.59 -67.92 30.35
N ASP A 137 -3.33 -68.23 30.62
CA ASP A 137 -2.63 -67.79 31.82
C ASP A 137 -2.24 -66.30 31.75
N ASP A 138 -1.96 -65.77 30.54
CA ASP A 138 -1.63 -64.34 30.33
C ASP A 138 -2.84 -63.42 30.53
N VAL A 139 -4.04 -63.93 30.19
CA VAL A 139 -5.31 -63.23 30.41
C VAL A 139 -5.66 -63.17 31.90
N LEU A 140 -5.25 -64.18 32.67
CA LEU A 140 -5.47 -64.24 34.11
C LEU A 140 -4.61 -63.22 34.87
N GLU A 141 -3.37 -62.99 34.42
CA GLU A 141 -2.48 -61.99 35.04
C GLU A 141 -2.97 -60.55 34.80
N LEU A 142 -3.48 -60.26 33.60
CA LEU A 142 -4.05 -58.95 33.24
C LEU A 142 -5.32 -58.62 34.03
N THR A 143 -6.15 -59.63 34.32
CA THR A 143 -7.39 -59.43 35.11
C THR A 143 -7.11 -59.26 36.61
N LEU A 144 -6.05 -59.90 37.14
CA LEU A 144 -5.66 -59.75 38.54
C LEU A 144 -4.98 -58.39 38.82
N SER A 145 -4.19 -57.86 37.88
CA SER A 145 -3.54 -56.55 38.03
C SER A 145 -4.54 -55.38 38.06
N ASN A 146 -5.67 -55.49 37.34
CA ASN A 146 -6.69 -54.44 37.33
C ASN A 146 -7.64 -54.48 38.56
N GLY A 147 -7.60 -55.55 39.35
CA GLY A 147 -8.42 -55.74 40.55
C GLY A 147 -7.89 -55.07 41.83
N LYS A 148 -6.73 -54.39 41.78
CA LYS A 148 -6.09 -53.72 42.93
C LYS A 148 -6.14 -52.19 42.86
N ARG A 149 -7.22 -51.62 42.34
CA ARG A 149 -7.58 -50.22 42.62
C ARG A 149 -8.84 -50.17 43.49
N LYS A 150 -8.64 -50.12 44.80
CA LYS A 150 -9.60 -49.58 45.76
C LYS A 150 -8.84 -48.66 46.71
#